data_AF-A0A813HUM0-F1
#
_entry.id   AF-A0A813HUM0-F1
#
_cell.length_a   1.000
_cell.length_b   1.000
_cell.length_c   1.000
_cell.angle_alpha   90.00
_cell.angle_beta   90.00
_cell.angle_gamma   90.00
#
_symmetry.space_group_name_H-M   'P 1'
#
loop_
_entity.id
_entity.type
_entity.pdbx_description
1 polymer ?
#
loop_
_entity_poly.entity_id
_entity_poly.type
_entity_poly.pdbx_seq_one_letter_code
_entity_poly.pdbx_strand_id
1 'polypeptide(L)'
;MPQLGTQSLPISSFQRVPKLRTQNSTVSATGRKAKLRREEAAEDVARRQAEKEKRAAEVKAWQEEVLAKARLDKKAAEAKAKAAHQRQRDAVRQKWSAVFQKCDRSGDGTISQKELEDALGMQHDLVARIFAHMDIDKDNCVDFNEFINWIFENRAEQKLFRSSESLDFEMNAREFLFLLQDPRIEIELDACEDSELAALLQAALSSAVPGEEAQHPQRAEAGSKLMLHALEWFNPSGPQSSLDESIIEHLFFDSMPEVDVVIDSIDQVGQPKLLKEFLSKVSEDRSCIIATFHSTAESNVEAIVKGGLETSCASCSRGLYGLGAYVAMHAGLSHRYSVASHGGRRRMFCVLADTGKVAKGGRDKAHMHTTVDDLLNPEQCCFVEHDRLFVSHLITYHVKGPGIGFSSALREAVERAASQRQIYGVR
;
A
#
# COMPACT_ATOMS: atom_id res chain seq x y z
N MET A 1 -29.43 -56.16 32.28
CA MET A 1 -29.07 -56.79 31.00
C MET A 1 -27.94 -55.99 30.39
N PRO A 2 -26.81 -56.59 30.03
CA PRO A 2 -26.01 -57.56 30.80
C PRO A 2 -24.51 -57.13 30.82
N GLN A 3 -23.77 -57.37 31.92
CA GLN A 3 -22.78 -58.49 32.08
C GLN A 3 -21.37 -58.14 31.57
N LEU A 4 -20.21 -58.59 32.07
CA LEU A 4 -19.66 -59.55 33.05
C LEU A 4 -18.15 -59.14 33.12
N GLY A 5 -17.30 -59.46 34.08
CA GLY A 5 -17.37 -60.42 35.17
C GLY A 5 -16.05 -60.35 35.96
N THR A 6 -16.23 -60.54 37.26
CA THR A 6 -15.26 -60.87 38.30
C THR A 6 -14.43 -62.12 37.96
N GLN A 7 -13.23 -62.25 38.54
CA GLN A 7 -12.88 -63.50 39.22
C GLN A 7 -11.85 -63.30 40.34
N SER A 8 -12.06 -64.08 41.39
CA SER A 8 -11.62 -63.91 42.77
C SER A 8 -10.95 -65.20 43.26
N LEU A 9 -9.79 -65.03 43.92
CA LEU A 9 -9.30 -65.75 45.11
C LEU A 9 -9.14 -67.31 45.00
N PRO A 10 -8.78 -68.00 46.10
CA PRO A 10 -7.41 -68.43 46.45
C PRO A 10 -7.35 -69.98 46.60
N ILE A 11 -6.24 -70.56 47.05
CA ILE A 11 -6.25 -71.75 47.92
C ILE A 11 -4.87 -71.94 48.55
N SER A 12 -4.90 -72.21 49.85
CA SER A 12 -3.77 -72.45 50.74
C SER A 12 -3.18 -73.85 50.63
N SER A 13 -2.05 -74.00 51.32
CA SER A 13 -1.50 -75.21 51.95
C SER A 13 -0.63 -76.10 51.06
N PHE A 14 0.65 -76.18 51.41
CA PHE A 14 1.16 -77.38 52.08
C PHE A 14 2.52 -77.10 52.73
N GLN A 15 2.57 -77.31 54.05
CA GLN A 15 3.81 -77.40 54.83
C GLN A 15 4.67 -78.55 54.30
N ARG A 16 5.94 -78.30 54.03
CA ARG A 16 7.02 -79.28 54.24
C ARG A 16 8.26 -78.55 54.73
N VAL A 17 8.62 -78.87 55.96
CA VAL A 17 9.89 -78.54 56.61
C VAL A 17 10.97 -79.46 56.03
N PRO A 18 12.10 -78.95 55.51
CA PRO A 18 13.33 -79.72 55.45
C PRO A 18 14.36 -79.12 56.39
N LYS A 19 14.62 -79.89 57.45
CA LYS A 19 15.87 -80.06 58.20
C LYS A 19 16.98 -79.03 57.92
N LEU A 20 17.28 -78.28 58.98
CA LEU A 20 18.60 -77.70 59.27
C LEU A 20 19.72 -78.68 58.87
N ARG A 21 20.48 -78.31 57.84
CA ARG A 21 21.80 -78.86 57.57
C ARG A 21 22.79 -77.71 57.62
N THR A 22 23.44 -77.57 58.76
CA THR A 22 24.65 -76.77 58.96
C THR A 22 25.73 -77.29 58.00
N GLN A 23 25.95 -76.60 56.89
CA GLN A 23 27.18 -76.70 56.12
C GLN A 23 28.05 -75.48 56.42
N ASN A 24 28.99 -75.70 57.33
CA ASN A 24 30.22 -74.93 57.39
C ASN A 24 31.04 -75.17 56.11
N SER A 25 31.82 -74.16 55.72
CA SER A 25 32.89 -74.18 54.72
C SER A 25 32.39 -74.32 53.27
N THR A 26 32.80 -73.55 52.27
CA THR A 26 34.01 -72.77 52.03
C THR A 26 33.62 -71.64 51.07
N VAL A 27 33.93 -70.38 51.37
CA VAL A 27 33.83 -69.29 50.38
C VAL A 27 34.83 -69.59 49.27
N SER A 28 34.34 -70.13 48.16
CA SER A 28 35.17 -70.48 47.01
C SER A 28 35.81 -69.21 46.43
N ALA A 29 37.07 -69.31 46.00
CA ALA A 29 37.79 -68.23 45.33
C ALA A 29 37.05 -67.67 44.10
N THR A 30 36.11 -68.44 43.53
CA THR A 30 35.21 -68.04 42.44
C THR A 30 34.14 -67.01 42.87
N GLY A 31 33.64 -67.07 44.11
CA GLY A 31 32.66 -66.10 44.63
C GLY A 31 33.28 -64.72 44.87
N ARG A 32 34.54 -64.66 45.31
CA ARG A 32 35.28 -63.39 45.49
C ARG A 32 35.55 -62.69 44.15
N LYS A 33 35.95 -63.44 43.11
CA LYS A 33 36.14 -62.87 41.76
C LYS A 33 34.84 -62.35 41.14
N ALA A 34 33.71 -63.03 41.38
CA ALA A 34 32.40 -62.57 40.91
C ALA A 34 31.91 -61.32 41.65
N LYS A 35 32.20 -61.21 42.95
CA LYS A 35 31.90 -60.01 43.75
C LYS A 35 32.72 -58.80 43.27
N LEU A 36 34.02 -58.98 43.09
CA LEU A 36 34.92 -57.91 42.61
C LEU A 36 34.49 -57.37 41.24
N ARG A 37 34.14 -58.26 40.29
CA ARG A 37 33.64 -57.86 38.96
C ARG A 37 32.31 -57.11 39.00
N ARG A 38 31.45 -57.40 39.98
CA ARG A 38 30.19 -56.67 40.18
C ARG A 38 30.42 -55.29 40.78
N GLU A 39 31.39 -55.17 41.68
CA GLU A 39 31.81 -53.89 42.26
C GLU A 39 32.46 -53.00 41.19
N GLU A 40 33.39 -53.53 40.39
CA GLU A 40 34.00 -52.82 39.24
C GLU A 40 32.96 -52.38 38.19
N ALA A 41 31.98 -53.24 37.88
CA ALA A 41 30.90 -52.89 36.95
C ALA A 41 29.97 -51.81 37.53
N ALA A 42 29.70 -51.84 38.84
CA ALA A 42 28.90 -50.82 39.50
C ALA A 42 29.62 -49.46 39.53
N GLU A 43 30.94 -49.46 39.77
CA GLU A 43 31.78 -48.26 39.70
C GLU A 43 31.84 -47.67 38.27
N ASP A 44 31.95 -48.50 37.23
CA ASP A 44 31.93 -48.02 35.84
C ASP A 44 30.57 -47.41 35.47
N VAL A 45 29.47 -48.01 35.92
CA VAL A 45 28.12 -47.46 35.73
C VAL A 45 27.97 -46.12 36.47
N ALA A 46 28.43 -46.03 37.73
CA ALA A 46 28.41 -44.79 38.50
C ALA A 46 29.25 -43.68 37.84
N ARG A 47 30.43 -44.02 37.31
CA ARG A 47 31.29 -43.09 36.58
C ARG A 47 30.63 -42.56 35.31
N ARG A 48 30.01 -43.44 34.51
CA ARG A 48 29.28 -43.05 33.29
C ARG A 48 28.06 -42.18 33.61
N GLN A 49 27.37 -42.47 34.71
CA GLN A 49 26.24 -41.67 35.17
C GLN A 49 26.70 -40.27 35.60
N ALA A 50 27.78 -40.17 36.38
CA ALA A 50 28.37 -38.90 36.79
C ALA A 50 28.87 -38.08 35.58
N GLU A 51 29.48 -38.71 34.58
CA GLU A 51 29.92 -38.03 33.35
C GLU A 51 28.73 -37.52 32.53
N LYS A 52 27.64 -38.30 32.45
CA LYS A 52 26.40 -37.91 31.77
C LYS A 52 25.76 -36.71 32.46
N GLU A 53 25.72 -36.69 33.79
CA GLU A 53 25.20 -35.56 34.58
C GLU A 53 26.07 -34.31 34.41
N LYS A 54 27.40 -34.47 34.39
CA LYS A 54 28.33 -33.36 34.11
C LYS A 54 28.09 -32.75 32.73
N ARG A 55 27.98 -33.58 31.68
CA ARG A 55 27.67 -33.10 30.31
C ARG A 55 26.31 -32.43 30.23
N ALA A 56 25.31 -32.96 30.94
CA ALA A 56 23.99 -32.34 31.00
C ALA A 56 24.03 -30.94 31.65
N ALA A 57 24.81 -30.78 32.72
CA ALA A 57 25.03 -29.48 33.36
C ALA A 57 25.77 -28.49 32.43
N GLU A 58 26.81 -28.95 31.73
CA GLU A 58 27.55 -28.12 30.74
C GLU A 58 26.64 -27.65 29.60
N VAL A 59 25.82 -28.54 29.04
CA VAL A 59 24.85 -28.18 27.98
C VAL A 59 23.82 -27.18 28.50
N LYS A 60 23.33 -27.36 29.73
CA LYS A 60 22.37 -26.42 30.34
C LYS A 60 22.98 -25.04 30.53
N ALA A 61 24.22 -24.95 31.04
CA ALA A 61 24.92 -23.69 31.21
C ALA A 61 25.14 -22.98 29.86
N TRP A 62 25.54 -23.73 28.83
CA TRP A 62 25.69 -23.20 27.48
C TRP A 62 24.35 -22.69 26.90
N GLN A 63 23.25 -23.40 27.12
CA GLN A 63 21.91 -22.95 26.70
C GLN A 63 21.50 -21.64 27.39
N GLU A 64 21.77 -21.50 28.68
CA GLU A 64 21.48 -20.27 29.44
C GLU A 64 22.31 -19.08 28.92
N GLU A 65 23.58 -19.29 28.59
CA GLU A 65 24.46 -18.27 27.99
C GLU A 65 23.96 -17.80 26.62
N VAL A 66 23.59 -18.74 25.74
CA VAL A 66 23.04 -18.44 24.41
C VAL A 66 21.73 -17.65 24.52
N LEU A 67 20.84 -18.03 25.44
CA LEU A 67 19.59 -17.31 25.68
C LEU A 67 19.83 -15.90 26.26
N ALA A 68 20.82 -15.75 27.14
CA ALA A 68 21.19 -14.44 27.69
C ALA A 68 21.70 -13.50 26.58
N LYS A 69 22.57 -14.00 25.68
CA LYS A 69 23.06 -13.23 24.54
C LYS A 69 21.92 -12.81 23.60
N ALA A 70 21.01 -13.73 23.27
CA ALA A 70 19.85 -13.43 22.42
C ALA A 70 18.93 -12.34 23.03
N ARG A 71 18.78 -12.31 24.36
CA ARG A 71 18.01 -11.25 25.05
C ARG A 71 18.68 -9.88 24.95
N LEU A 72 20.01 -9.82 25.01
CA LEU A 72 20.76 -8.57 24.85
C LEU A 72 20.67 -8.05 23.42
N ASP A 73 20.85 -8.93 22.43
CA ASP A 73 20.75 -8.58 21.01
C ASP A 73 19.34 -8.07 20.67
N LYS A 74 18.29 -8.71 21.22
CA LYS A 74 16.91 -8.24 21.08
C LYS A 74 16.70 -6.84 21.68
N LYS A 75 17.19 -6.59 22.90
CA LYS A 75 17.09 -5.25 23.54
C LYS A 75 17.84 -4.19 22.72
N ALA A 76 19.01 -4.51 22.18
CA ALA A 76 19.78 -3.60 21.34
C ALA A 76 19.05 -3.29 20.02
N ALA A 77 18.42 -4.28 19.39
CA ALA A 77 17.61 -4.09 18.19
C ALA A 77 16.37 -3.21 18.46
N GLU A 78 15.66 -3.43 19.57
CA GLU A 78 14.52 -2.60 19.99
C GLU A 78 14.92 -1.15 20.27
N ALA A 79 16.06 -0.93 20.95
CA ALA A 79 16.59 0.41 21.19
C ALA A 79 16.97 1.12 19.88
N LYS A 80 17.61 0.40 18.94
CA LYS A 80 17.96 0.93 17.62
C LYS A 80 16.72 1.30 16.80
N ALA A 81 15.67 0.47 16.85
CA ALA A 81 14.39 0.75 16.18
C ALA A 81 13.70 1.98 16.78
N LYS A 82 13.65 2.11 18.11
CA LYS A 82 13.10 3.30 18.78
C LYS A 82 13.86 4.58 18.42
N ALA A 83 15.19 4.52 18.38
CA ALA A 83 16.02 5.66 17.99
C ALA A 83 15.82 6.06 16.51
N ALA A 84 15.67 5.08 15.61
CA ALA A 84 15.36 5.36 14.21
C ALA A 84 13.98 6.01 14.03
N HIS A 85 12.97 5.49 14.74
CA HIS A 85 11.62 6.08 14.75
C HIS A 85 11.63 7.51 15.30
N GLN A 86 12.38 7.78 16.38
CA GLN A 86 12.51 9.13 16.92
C GLN A 86 13.18 10.08 15.93
N ARG A 87 14.28 9.67 15.28
CA ARG A 87 14.94 10.48 14.24
C ARG A 87 14.03 10.79 13.07
N GLN A 88 13.19 9.83 12.67
CA GLN A 88 12.19 10.04 11.63
C GLN A 88 11.13 11.04 12.08
N ARG A 89 10.64 10.94 13.33
CA ARG A 89 9.72 11.95 13.90
C ARG A 89 10.35 13.34 13.93
N ASP A 90 11.61 13.45 14.34
CA ASP A 90 12.31 14.74 14.45
C ASP A 90 12.56 15.37 13.08
N ALA A 91 12.98 14.58 12.08
CA ALA A 91 13.18 15.04 10.71
C ALA A 91 11.87 15.54 10.08
N VAL A 92 10.76 14.84 10.36
CA VAL A 92 9.46 15.27 9.85
C VAL A 92 8.93 16.47 10.64
N ARG A 93 9.12 16.54 11.97
CA ARG A 93 8.85 17.76 12.76
C ARG A 93 9.57 18.98 12.20
N GLN A 94 10.84 18.84 11.83
CA GLN A 94 11.62 19.92 11.23
C GLN A 94 11.02 20.37 9.88
N LYS A 95 10.53 19.43 9.07
CA LYS A 95 9.84 19.73 7.81
C LYS A 95 8.54 20.52 8.02
N TRP A 96 7.74 20.14 9.01
CA TRP A 96 6.42 20.75 9.26
C TRP A 96 6.47 22.02 10.10
N SER A 97 7.56 22.27 10.80
CA SER A 97 7.79 23.54 11.51
C SER A 97 7.68 24.75 10.58
N ALA A 98 8.16 24.65 9.34
CA ALA A 98 8.08 25.73 8.37
C ALA A 98 6.65 25.96 7.84
N VAL A 99 5.83 24.92 7.78
CA VAL A 99 4.42 25.01 7.36
C VAL A 99 3.59 25.61 8.49
N PHE A 100 3.83 25.17 9.72
CA PHE A 100 3.19 25.72 10.91
C PHE A 100 3.46 27.23 11.04
N GLN A 101 4.72 27.65 10.89
CA GLN A 101 5.12 29.07 10.93
C GLN A 101 4.50 29.92 9.82
N LYS A 102 4.08 29.33 8.69
CA LYS A 102 3.35 30.07 7.65
C LYS A 102 1.89 30.30 8.00
N CYS A 103 1.30 29.40 8.79
CA CYS A 103 -0.08 29.49 9.25
C CYS A 103 -0.18 30.43 10.45
N ASP A 104 0.75 30.31 11.40
CA ASP A 104 0.91 31.18 12.56
C ASP A 104 1.42 32.57 12.13
N ARG A 105 0.53 33.40 11.58
CA ARG A 105 0.86 34.75 11.09
C ARG A 105 1.12 35.72 12.23
N SER A 106 0.47 35.53 13.37
CA SER A 106 0.67 36.34 14.57
C SER A 106 2.01 36.06 15.24
N GLY A 107 2.58 34.86 15.04
CA GLY A 107 3.84 34.41 15.61
C GLY A 107 3.74 34.07 17.09
N ASP A 108 2.55 33.74 17.59
CA ASP A 108 2.30 33.46 19.01
C ASP A 108 2.57 32.00 19.39
N GLY A 109 2.92 31.16 18.40
CA GLY A 109 3.21 29.75 18.57
C GLY A 109 1.97 28.87 18.49
N THR A 110 0.81 29.43 18.15
CA THR A 110 -0.46 28.73 17.93
C THR A 110 -1.09 29.17 16.60
N ILE A 111 -2.03 28.38 16.08
CA ILE A 111 -2.83 28.75 14.91
C ILE A 111 -4.25 29.00 15.39
N SER A 112 -4.74 30.22 15.24
CA SER A 112 -6.15 30.56 15.48
C SER A 112 -7.03 30.15 14.31
N GLN A 113 -8.34 30.01 14.53
CA GLN A 113 -9.28 29.66 13.46
C GLN A 113 -9.23 30.66 12.30
N LYS A 114 -9.07 31.94 12.61
CA LYS A 114 -8.96 33.00 11.60
C LYS A 114 -7.67 32.89 10.79
N GLU A 115 -6.55 32.58 11.43
CA GLU A 115 -5.29 32.35 10.72
C GLU A 115 -5.36 31.12 9.81
N LEU A 116 -6.08 30.08 10.24
CA LEU A 116 -6.36 28.92 9.43
C LEU A 116 -7.26 29.25 8.23
N GLU A 117 -8.31 30.05 8.43
CA GLU A 117 -9.19 30.55 7.36
C GLU A 117 -8.41 31.35 6.33
N ASP A 118 -7.60 32.29 6.80
CA ASP A 118 -6.77 33.16 5.97
C ASP A 118 -5.64 32.40 5.25
N ALA A 119 -5.16 31.28 5.81
CA ALA A 119 -4.12 30.46 5.21
C ALA A 119 -4.66 29.48 4.16
N LEU A 120 -5.91 29.01 4.31
CA LEU A 120 -6.51 28.03 3.39
C LEU A 120 -7.40 28.67 2.30
N GLY A 121 -7.86 29.92 2.48
CA GLY A 121 -8.76 30.58 1.52
C GLY A 121 -10.13 29.89 1.38
N MET A 122 -10.55 29.13 2.40
CA MET A 122 -11.75 28.30 2.38
C MET A 122 -12.95 28.96 3.07
N GLN A 123 -14.15 28.40 2.83
CA GLN A 123 -15.36 28.83 3.54
C GLN A 123 -15.33 28.48 5.03
N HIS A 124 -15.85 29.39 5.85
CA HIS A 124 -15.85 29.35 7.32
C HIS A 124 -16.31 28.01 7.91
N ASP A 125 -17.36 27.40 7.33
CA ASP A 125 -17.93 26.15 7.85
C ASP A 125 -16.98 24.95 7.73
N LEU A 126 -16.18 24.90 6.66
CA LEU A 126 -15.20 23.83 6.46
C LEU A 126 -13.99 24.03 7.37
N VAL A 127 -13.56 25.28 7.56
CA VAL A 127 -12.43 25.60 8.43
C VAL A 127 -12.79 25.34 9.89
N ALA A 128 -14.01 25.69 10.32
CA ALA A 128 -14.49 25.35 11.66
C ALA A 128 -14.47 23.83 11.93
N ARG A 129 -14.84 23.01 10.94
CA ARG A 129 -14.76 21.54 11.04
C ARG A 129 -13.32 21.04 11.16
N ILE A 130 -12.41 21.55 10.33
CA ILE A 130 -10.99 21.16 10.35
C ILE A 130 -10.35 21.58 11.69
N PHE A 131 -10.60 22.83 12.09
CA PHE A 131 -10.10 23.41 13.33
C PHE A 131 -10.52 22.59 14.54
N ALA A 132 -11.79 22.22 14.66
CA ALA A 132 -12.31 21.42 15.77
C ALA A 132 -11.70 20.01 15.89
N HIS A 133 -11.04 19.51 14.84
CA HIS A 133 -10.30 18.24 14.86
C HIS A 133 -8.81 18.42 15.10
N MET A 134 -8.27 19.59 14.79
CA MET A 134 -6.88 19.95 15.07
C MET A 134 -6.72 20.36 16.54
N ASP A 135 -7.66 21.15 17.05
CA ASP A 135 -7.74 21.63 18.43
C ASP A 135 -8.26 20.51 19.34
N ILE A 136 -7.32 19.71 19.87
CA ILE A 136 -7.61 18.49 20.62
C ILE A 136 -8.07 18.86 22.03
N ASP A 137 -7.42 19.85 22.64
CA ASP A 137 -7.73 20.27 24.00
C ASP A 137 -8.85 21.33 24.09
N LYS A 138 -9.31 21.83 22.94
CA LYS A 138 -10.45 22.75 22.75
C LYS A 138 -10.22 24.13 23.33
N ASP A 139 -8.98 24.60 23.30
CA ASP A 139 -8.61 25.92 23.78
C ASP A 139 -8.87 27.06 22.76
N ASN A 140 -9.40 26.70 21.57
CA ASN A 140 -9.62 27.57 20.40
C ASN A 140 -8.34 28.08 19.73
N CYS A 141 -7.22 27.43 20.02
CA CYS A 141 -5.94 27.58 19.36
C CYS A 141 -5.47 26.17 18.92
N VAL A 142 -4.59 26.10 17.92
CA VAL A 142 -3.93 24.84 17.58
C VAL A 142 -2.44 25.02 17.80
N ASP A 143 -1.90 24.32 18.79
CA ASP A 143 -0.47 24.35 19.05
C ASP A 143 0.31 23.45 18.06
N PHE A 144 1.64 23.58 18.05
CA PHE A 144 2.46 22.79 17.13
C PHE A 144 2.37 21.27 17.37
N ASN A 145 2.14 20.81 18.59
CA ASN A 145 1.99 19.39 18.89
C ASN A 145 0.66 18.86 18.40
N GLU A 146 -0.42 19.61 18.60
CA GLU A 146 -1.74 19.31 18.09
C GLU A 146 -1.75 19.25 16.56
N PHE A 147 -1.15 20.25 15.91
CA PHE A 147 -0.92 20.28 14.47
C PHE A 147 -0.21 19.02 13.96
N ILE A 148 0.88 18.64 14.62
CA ILE A 148 1.68 17.47 14.26
C ILE A 148 0.94 16.17 14.57
N ASN A 149 0.24 16.09 15.70
CA ASN A 149 -0.54 14.93 16.07
C ASN A 149 -1.67 14.70 15.08
N TRP A 150 -2.39 15.75 14.69
CA TRP A 150 -3.40 15.68 13.64
C TRP A 150 -2.82 15.20 12.29
N ILE A 151 -1.60 15.61 11.93
CA ILE A 151 -0.88 15.11 10.74
C ILE A 151 -0.56 13.60 10.83
N PHE A 152 -0.34 13.04 12.03
CA PHE A 152 0.25 11.70 12.21
C PHE A 152 -0.62 10.65 12.90
N GLU A 153 -1.53 11.01 13.79
CA GLU A 153 -2.35 10.07 14.58
C GLU A 153 -3.33 9.30 13.68
N ASN A 154 -3.62 9.80 12.48
CA ASN A 154 -4.39 9.09 11.48
C ASN A 154 -3.63 7.92 10.78
N ARG A 155 -2.37 7.63 11.14
CA ARG A 155 -1.65 6.42 10.70
C ARG A 155 -1.61 5.28 11.73
N ALA A 156 -1.75 5.59 13.02
CA ALA A 156 -1.60 4.58 14.08
C ALA A 156 -2.94 3.90 14.46
N GLU A 157 -4.07 4.60 14.32
CA GLU A 157 -5.39 4.11 14.76
C GLU A 157 -6.24 3.43 13.68
N GLN A 158 -5.76 3.31 12.44
CA GLN A 158 -6.45 2.57 11.36
C GLN A 158 -6.63 1.06 11.64
N LYS A 159 -6.09 0.52 12.75
CA LYS A 159 -6.29 -0.87 13.17
C LYS A 159 -7.41 -1.10 14.19
N LEU A 160 -7.99 -0.07 14.82
CA LEU A 160 -8.90 -0.30 15.96
C LEU A 160 -10.31 0.30 15.84
N PHE A 161 -10.55 1.29 14.96
CA PHE A 161 -11.90 1.86 14.82
C PHE A 161 -12.61 1.34 13.56
N ARG A 162 -13.24 0.17 13.70
CA ARG A 162 -14.26 -0.32 12.76
C ARG A 162 -15.62 -0.24 13.44
N SER A 163 -16.28 0.89 13.31
CA SER A 163 -17.74 0.96 13.41
C SER A 163 -18.29 1.97 12.41
N SER A 164 -19.23 1.46 11.63
CA SER A 164 -20.15 2.11 10.69
C SER A 164 -20.52 3.55 11.03
N GLU A 165 -20.59 4.40 9.99
CA GLU A 165 -20.93 5.84 9.96
C GLU A 165 -19.79 6.83 10.23
N SER A 166 -18.84 6.94 9.29
CA SER A 166 -18.17 8.22 8.99
C SER A 166 -17.43 8.13 7.64
N LEU A 167 -18.06 8.61 6.57
CA LEU A 167 -17.31 9.15 5.44
C LEU A 167 -16.79 10.53 5.89
N ASP A 168 -15.48 10.79 5.67
CA ASP A 168 -14.81 12.11 5.54
C ASP A 168 -13.42 12.22 6.19
N PHE A 169 -12.94 11.26 6.98
CA PHE A 169 -11.76 11.51 7.84
C PHE A 169 -10.37 11.10 7.31
N GLU A 170 -10.27 10.55 6.09
CA GLU A 170 -8.99 10.14 5.48
C GLU A 170 -8.25 11.28 4.73
N MET A 171 -8.85 12.47 4.62
CA MET A 171 -8.39 13.57 3.76
C MET A 171 -7.33 14.50 4.39
N ASN A 172 -7.07 14.38 5.70
CA ASN A 172 -6.63 15.53 6.50
C ASN A 172 -5.19 16.02 6.29
N ALA A 173 -4.13 15.21 6.29
CA ALA A 173 -2.77 15.76 6.22
C ALA A 173 -2.26 16.08 4.80
N ARG A 174 -2.81 15.41 3.78
CA ARG A 174 -2.32 15.51 2.39
C ARG A 174 -3.01 16.62 1.60
N GLU A 175 -4.32 16.80 1.77
CA GLU A 175 -5.04 17.95 1.18
C GLU A 175 -4.73 19.27 1.88
N PHE A 176 -4.54 19.24 3.20
CA PHE A 176 -4.13 20.42 3.94
C PHE A 176 -2.71 20.87 3.59
N LEU A 177 -1.80 19.92 3.32
CA LEU A 177 -0.49 20.22 2.73
C LEU A 177 -0.63 20.84 1.32
N PHE A 178 -1.61 20.38 0.54
CA PHE A 178 -1.92 20.90 -0.80
C PHE A 178 -2.43 22.35 -0.76
N LEU A 179 -3.32 22.71 0.17
CA LEU A 179 -3.82 24.08 0.32
C LEU A 179 -2.75 25.06 0.86
N LEU A 180 -1.87 24.62 1.76
CA LEU A 180 -0.85 25.48 2.37
C LEU A 180 0.44 25.63 1.56
N GLN A 181 0.70 24.73 0.62
CA GLN A 181 1.85 24.81 -0.28
C GLN A 181 1.55 25.57 -1.57
N ASP A 182 0.31 26.03 -1.77
CA ASP A 182 -0.07 26.79 -2.95
C ASP A 182 -0.10 28.30 -2.69
N PRO A 183 0.92 29.07 -3.11
CA PRO A 183 0.84 30.52 -3.13
C PRO A 183 -0.09 31.09 -4.23
N ARG A 184 -0.88 30.26 -4.94
CA ARG A 184 -1.61 30.62 -6.18
C ARG A 184 -3.10 30.23 -6.19
N ILE A 185 -3.78 30.11 -5.04
CA ILE A 185 -5.26 30.15 -4.99
C ILE A 185 -5.78 31.61 -5.13
N GLU A 186 -5.05 32.44 -5.86
CA GLU A 186 -5.60 33.29 -6.90
C GLU A 186 -4.86 32.89 -8.16
N ILE A 187 -5.50 32.15 -9.08
CA ILE A 187 -4.94 31.88 -10.39
C ILE A 187 -5.00 33.20 -11.18
N GLU A 188 -4.13 34.14 -10.87
CA GLU A 188 -3.64 35.08 -11.88
C GLU A 188 -2.73 34.24 -12.78
N LEU A 189 -3.30 33.80 -13.91
CA LEU A 189 -2.58 33.23 -15.05
C LEU A 189 -1.62 34.28 -15.62
N ASP A 190 -0.59 34.62 -14.86
CA ASP A 190 0.41 35.59 -15.26
C ASP A 190 1.24 35.03 -16.41
N ALA A 191 0.95 35.54 -17.60
CA ALA A 191 1.75 35.52 -18.81
C ALA A 191 2.51 34.20 -19.10
N CYS A 192 1.79 33.08 -19.17
CA CYS A 192 2.27 31.97 -19.99
C CYS A 192 2.28 32.43 -21.46
N GLU A 193 3.41 32.25 -22.17
CA GLU A 193 3.52 32.58 -23.61
C GLU A 193 2.49 31.84 -24.48
N ASP A 194 1.83 30.80 -23.94
CA ASP A 194 0.75 30.06 -24.59
C ASP A 194 -0.60 30.36 -23.92
N SER A 195 -1.01 31.62 -23.95
CA SER A 195 -2.31 32.13 -23.43
C SER A 195 -3.51 31.30 -23.87
N GLU A 196 -3.41 30.61 -25.01
CA GLU A 196 -4.42 29.69 -25.52
C GLU A 196 -4.53 28.41 -24.68
N LEU A 197 -3.40 27.77 -24.33
CA LEU A 197 -3.40 26.52 -23.54
C LEU A 197 -3.94 26.76 -22.13
N ALA A 198 -3.57 27.89 -21.52
CA ALA A 198 -4.10 28.33 -20.24
C ALA A 198 -5.63 28.52 -20.27
N ALA A 199 -6.14 29.20 -21.31
CA ALA A 199 -7.58 29.40 -21.49
C ALA A 199 -8.32 28.06 -21.71
N LEU A 200 -7.75 27.15 -22.51
CA LEU A 200 -8.29 25.81 -22.71
C LEU A 200 -8.30 24.99 -21.41
N LEU A 201 -7.23 25.06 -20.61
CA LEU A 201 -7.19 24.37 -19.32
C LEU A 201 -8.26 24.90 -18.37
N GLN A 202 -8.41 26.23 -18.29
CA GLN A 202 -9.44 26.83 -17.45
C GLN A 202 -10.86 26.43 -17.90
N ALA A 203 -11.12 26.43 -19.21
CA ALA A 203 -12.40 25.98 -19.77
C ALA A 203 -12.64 24.49 -19.47
N ALA A 204 -11.63 23.63 -19.67
CA ALA A 204 -11.69 22.21 -19.37
C ALA A 204 -11.96 21.93 -17.89
N LEU A 205 -11.26 22.61 -16.97
CA LEU A 205 -11.50 22.51 -15.52
C LEU A 205 -12.92 22.95 -15.14
N SER A 206 -13.44 23.99 -15.78
CA SER A 206 -14.80 24.49 -15.53
C SER A 206 -15.88 23.54 -16.05
N SER A 207 -15.58 22.77 -17.10
CA SER A 207 -16.46 21.75 -17.68
C SER A 207 -16.33 20.38 -17.00
N ALA A 208 -15.25 20.14 -16.24
CA ALA A 208 -15.00 18.85 -15.61
C ALA A 208 -16.05 18.54 -14.53
N VAL A 209 -16.60 17.33 -14.56
CA VAL A 209 -17.51 16.83 -13.52
C VAL A 209 -16.72 16.61 -12.22
N PRO A 210 -17.20 17.14 -11.07
CA PRO A 210 -16.55 16.90 -9.78
C PRO A 210 -16.45 15.42 -9.43
N GLY A 211 -15.42 15.04 -8.67
CA GLY A 211 -15.17 13.64 -8.34
C GLY A 211 -16.34 12.95 -7.61
N GLU A 212 -17.08 13.66 -6.77
CA GLU A 212 -18.24 13.12 -6.04
C GLU A 212 -19.38 12.65 -6.95
N GLU A 213 -19.50 13.23 -8.14
CA GLU A 213 -20.50 12.86 -9.16
C GLU A 213 -19.98 11.76 -10.12
N ALA A 214 -18.69 11.39 -10.01
CA ALA A 214 -18.06 10.42 -10.89
C ALA A 214 -18.35 8.97 -10.47
N GLN A 215 -18.35 8.05 -11.45
CA GLN A 215 -18.44 6.62 -11.18
C GLN A 215 -17.23 6.08 -10.40
N HIS A 216 -16.09 6.78 -10.48
CA HIS A 216 -14.88 6.50 -9.72
C HIS A 216 -14.32 7.79 -9.09
N PRO A 217 -14.84 8.22 -7.92
CA PRO A 217 -14.48 9.51 -7.34
C PRO A 217 -12.97 9.71 -7.12
N GLN A 218 -12.29 8.70 -6.59
CA GLN A 218 -10.83 8.75 -6.36
C GLN A 218 -10.04 8.90 -7.66
N ARG A 219 -10.50 8.29 -8.77
CA ARG A 219 -9.86 8.42 -10.09
C ARG A 219 -10.12 9.78 -10.71
N ALA A 220 -11.32 10.30 -10.50
CA ALA A 220 -11.74 11.60 -10.97
C ALA A 220 -10.98 12.73 -10.27
N GLU A 221 -10.93 12.67 -8.95
CA GLU A 221 -10.18 13.62 -8.11
C GLU A 221 -8.70 13.65 -8.49
N ALA A 222 -8.06 12.49 -8.64
CA ALA A 222 -6.68 12.41 -9.08
C ALA A 222 -6.49 12.92 -10.52
N GLY A 223 -7.45 12.65 -11.41
CA GLY A 223 -7.45 13.18 -12.78
C GLY A 223 -7.48 14.70 -12.81
N SER A 224 -8.39 15.32 -12.05
CA SER A 224 -8.48 16.77 -11.89
C SER A 224 -7.20 17.36 -11.29
N LYS A 225 -6.62 16.73 -10.27
CA LYS A 225 -5.37 17.18 -9.64
C LYS A 225 -4.19 17.15 -10.61
N LEU A 226 -4.01 16.05 -11.34
CA LEU A 226 -2.98 15.97 -12.38
C LEU A 226 -3.22 17.01 -13.48
N MET A 227 -4.48 17.28 -13.85
CA MET A 227 -4.80 18.26 -14.87
C MET A 227 -4.49 19.70 -14.45
N LEU A 228 -4.67 20.06 -13.16
CA LEU A 228 -4.27 21.37 -12.63
C LEU A 228 -2.77 21.65 -12.83
N HIS A 229 -1.95 20.60 -12.83
CA HIS A 229 -0.50 20.68 -13.00
C HIS A 229 -0.06 20.64 -14.47
N ALA A 230 -1.00 20.52 -15.41
CA ALA A 230 -0.69 20.26 -16.81
C ALA A 230 0.11 21.36 -17.51
N LEU A 231 0.05 22.61 -17.02
CA LEU A 231 0.87 23.71 -17.54
C LEU A 231 2.34 23.61 -17.09
N GLU A 232 2.58 23.07 -15.89
CA GLU A 232 3.93 22.98 -15.32
C GLU A 232 4.78 21.95 -16.07
N TRP A 233 4.14 20.93 -16.65
CA TRP A 233 4.73 19.88 -17.49
C TRP A 233 5.54 20.37 -18.69
N PHE A 234 5.26 21.58 -19.16
CA PHE A 234 5.93 22.15 -20.34
C PHE A 234 6.82 23.33 -19.99
N ASN A 235 7.04 23.60 -18.71
CA ASN A 235 7.99 24.59 -18.27
C ASN A 235 9.41 24.01 -18.29
N PRO A 236 10.28 24.38 -19.25
CA PRO A 236 11.63 23.80 -19.36
C PRO A 236 12.54 24.17 -18.18
N SER A 237 12.15 25.15 -17.36
CA SER A 237 12.88 25.60 -16.17
C SER A 237 12.26 25.10 -14.86
N GLY A 238 11.09 24.46 -14.92
CA GLY A 238 10.35 24.00 -13.75
C GLY A 238 10.86 22.63 -13.26
N PRO A 239 10.90 22.40 -11.93
CA PRO A 239 11.07 21.04 -11.43
C PRO A 239 9.85 20.19 -11.85
N GLN A 240 10.06 18.91 -12.17
CA GLN A 240 8.95 17.96 -12.27
C GLN A 240 8.20 17.93 -10.92
N SER A 241 6.87 17.98 -10.99
CA SER A 241 6.03 18.05 -9.80
C SER A 241 6.11 16.74 -9.03
N SER A 242 6.81 16.75 -7.88
CA SER A 242 6.82 15.61 -6.96
C SER A 242 5.41 15.21 -6.47
N LEU A 243 4.41 16.07 -6.67
CA LEU A 243 3.02 15.76 -6.37
C LEU A 243 2.43 14.77 -7.37
N ASP A 244 2.73 14.93 -8.67
CA ASP A 244 2.22 14.03 -9.71
C ASP A 244 2.73 12.61 -9.48
N GLU A 245 4.02 12.47 -9.17
CA GLU A 245 4.63 11.21 -8.77
C GLU A 245 3.90 10.59 -7.58
N SER A 246 3.61 11.39 -6.54
CA SER A 246 2.92 10.92 -5.33
C SER A 246 1.48 10.48 -5.59
N ILE A 247 0.75 11.21 -6.44
CA ILE A 247 -0.61 10.86 -6.85
C ILE A 247 -0.57 9.54 -7.63
N ILE A 248 0.30 9.45 -8.63
CA ILE A 248 0.41 8.28 -9.51
C ILE A 248 0.86 7.05 -8.73
N GLU A 249 1.86 7.19 -7.83
CA GLU A 249 2.32 6.12 -6.96
C GLU A 249 1.18 5.61 -6.05
N HIS A 250 0.39 6.52 -5.48
CA HIS A 250 -0.75 6.15 -4.65
C HIS A 250 -1.80 5.36 -5.44
N LEU A 251 -2.20 5.86 -6.61
CA LEU A 251 -3.14 5.17 -7.50
C LEU A 251 -2.57 3.85 -8.03
N PHE A 252 -1.25 3.75 -8.20
CA PHE A 252 -0.61 2.53 -8.66
C PHE A 252 -0.68 1.43 -7.58
N PHE A 253 -0.35 1.76 -6.33
CA PHE A 253 -0.31 0.79 -5.24
C PHE A 253 -1.65 0.48 -4.58
N ASP A 254 -2.73 1.18 -4.92
CA ASP A 254 -4.06 0.79 -4.46
C ASP A 254 -4.48 -0.62 -4.95
N SER A 255 -3.97 -1.02 -6.12
CA SER A 255 -4.32 -2.25 -6.83
C SER A 255 -3.10 -3.09 -7.20
N MET A 256 -1.89 -2.66 -6.80
CA MET A 256 -0.63 -3.41 -6.96
C MET A 256 -0.08 -3.84 -5.59
N PRO A 257 0.49 -5.05 -5.45
CA PRO A 257 1.06 -5.50 -4.19
C PRO A 257 2.41 -4.82 -3.91
N GLU A 258 2.39 -3.73 -3.11
CA GLU A 258 3.56 -2.90 -2.77
C GLU A 258 4.77 -3.70 -2.25
N VAL A 259 4.52 -4.77 -1.50
CA VAL A 259 5.58 -5.65 -0.99
C VAL A 259 6.35 -6.35 -2.10
N ASP A 260 5.72 -6.62 -3.24
CA ASP A 260 6.27 -7.40 -4.35
C ASP A 260 6.68 -6.55 -5.55
N VAL A 261 6.44 -5.24 -5.54
CA VAL A 261 6.68 -4.37 -6.70
C VAL A 261 7.59 -3.21 -6.30
N VAL A 262 8.44 -2.76 -7.23
CA VAL A 262 9.24 -1.54 -7.11
C VAL A 262 8.96 -0.67 -8.32
N ILE A 263 8.59 0.59 -8.08
CA ILE A 263 8.60 1.63 -9.11
C ILE A 263 10.05 2.13 -9.23
N ASP A 264 10.61 2.04 -10.42
CA ASP A 264 11.96 2.54 -10.72
C ASP A 264 11.92 4.03 -11.10
N SER A 265 10.90 4.46 -11.85
CA SER A 265 10.68 5.87 -12.25
C SER A 265 9.22 6.15 -12.60
N ILE A 266 8.83 7.43 -12.47
CA ILE A 266 7.58 7.99 -12.99
C ILE A 266 7.98 9.23 -13.80
N ASP A 267 8.05 9.07 -15.12
CA ASP A 267 8.57 10.10 -16.02
C ASP A 267 7.40 10.84 -16.69
N GLN A 268 7.35 12.18 -16.60
CA GLN A 268 6.37 12.96 -17.36
C GLN A 268 6.72 12.94 -18.85
N VAL A 269 5.76 12.54 -19.68
CA VAL A 269 5.95 12.28 -21.13
C VAL A 269 4.90 12.96 -22.01
N GLY A 270 4.05 13.79 -21.41
CA GLY A 270 2.99 14.51 -22.09
C GLY A 270 3.49 15.30 -23.30
N GLN A 271 2.65 15.40 -24.34
CA GLN A 271 2.93 16.20 -25.54
C GLN A 271 2.01 17.42 -25.59
N PRO A 272 2.52 18.66 -25.77
CA PRO A 272 1.68 19.86 -25.74
C PRO A 272 0.52 19.80 -26.74
N LYS A 273 0.78 19.29 -27.95
CA LYS A 273 -0.23 19.16 -29.01
C LYS A 273 -1.38 18.24 -28.57
N LEU A 274 -1.05 17.07 -28.02
CA LEU A 274 -2.05 16.11 -27.55
C LEU A 274 -2.81 16.64 -26.33
N LEU A 275 -2.15 17.43 -25.47
CA LEU A 275 -2.84 18.10 -24.38
C LEU A 275 -3.86 19.13 -24.88
N LYS A 276 -3.50 19.96 -25.88
CA LYS A 276 -4.43 20.92 -26.48
C LYS A 276 -5.67 20.22 -27.06
N GLU A 277 -5.48 19.12 -27.79
CA GLU A 277 -6.57 18.29 -28.33
C GLU A 277 -7.46 17.75 -27.20
N PHE A 278 -6.84 17.21 -26.14
CA PHE A 278 -7.56 16.69 -24.97
C PHE A 278 -8.36 17.75 -24.21
N LEU A 279 -7.75 18.89 -23.89
CA LEU A 279 -8.44 19.98 -23.18
C LEU A 279 -9.57 20.58 -24.01
N SER A 280 -9.40 20.68 -25.33
CA SER A 280 -10.47 21.11 -26.23
C SER A 280 -11.66 20.17 -26.11
N LYS A 281 -11.42 18.85 -26.15
CA LYS A 281 -12.47 17.84 -26.03
C LYS A 281 -13.21 17.90 -24.69
N VAL A 282 -12.46 18.00 -23.58
CA VAL A 282 -13.03 18.16 -22.24
C VAL A 282 -13.86 19.43 -22.11
N SER A 283 -13.44 20.53 -22.75
CA SER A 283 -14.19 21.79 -22.69
C SER A 283 -15.54 21.72 -23.43
N GLU A 284 -15.63 20.89 -24.47
CA GLU A 284 -16.86 20.66 -25.26
C GLU A 284 -17.87 19.78 -24.52
N ASP A 285 -17.39 18.71 -23.88
CA ASP A 285 -18.22 17.73 -23.21
C ASP A 285 -18.10 17.89 -21.68
N ARG A 286 -19.18 18.28 -21.00
CA ARG A 286 -19.23 18.22 -19.52
C ARG A 286 -19.06 16.78 -19.04
N SER A 287 -17.82 16.41 -18.70
CA SER A 287 -17.44 15.01 -18.52
C SER A 287 -16.48 14.80 -17.35
N CYS A 288 -16.37 13.56 -16.92
CA CYS A 288 -15.44 13.18 -15.86
C CYS A 288 -14.05 12.91 -16.45
N ILE A 289 -13.03 13.50 -15.84
CA ILE A 289 -11.63 13.28 -16.18
C ILE A 289 -11.04 12.36 -15.14
N ILE A 290 -10.61 11.19 -15.54
CA ILE A 290 -10.12 10.16 -14.62
C ILE A 290 -8.67 9.81 -14.92
N ALA A 291 -7.89 9.57 -13.88
CA ALA A 291 -6.57 8.97 -14.00
C ALA A 291 -6.69 7.44 -14.14
N THR A 292 -6.12 6.90 -15.21
CA THR A 292 -6.22 5.47 -15.59
C THR A 292 -4.86 4.91 -16.01
N PHE A 293 -4.79 3.60 -16.28
CA PHE A 293 -3.54 2.90 -16.55
C PHE A 293 -3.56 2.10 -17.85
N HIS A 294 -2.52 2.29 -18.68
CA HIS A 294 -2.31 1.53 -19.92
C HIS A 294 -0.94 0.84 -19.92
N SER A 295 -0.91 -0.49 -19.79
CA SER A 295 0.31 -1.28 -19.90
C SER A 295 0.63 -1.58 -21.36
N THR A 296 1.91 -1.53 -21.70
CA THR A 296 2.37 -1.79 -23.06
C THR A 296 3.71 -2.53 -23.09
N ALA A 297 4.11 -2.99 -24.27
CA ALA A 297 5.45 -3.51 -24.50
C ALA A 297 6.46 -2.37 -24.68
N GLU A 298 7.72 -2.61 -24.30
CA GLU A 298 8.83 -1.64 -24.46
C GLU A 298 8.89 -1.04 -25.87
N SER A 299 8.68 -1.87 -26.90
CA SER A 299 8.73 -1.47 -28.30
C SER A 299 7.69 -0.44 -28.71
N ASN A 300 6.62 -0.28 -27.94
CA ASN A 300 5.51 0.63 -28.25
C ASN A 300 5.64 1.98 -27.53
N VAL A 301 6.56 2.10 -26.56
CA VAL A 301 6.67 3.29 -25.69
C VAL A 301 6.92 4.55 -26.51
N GLU A 302 7.90 4.54 -27.42
CA GLU A 302 8.25 5.72 -28.21
C GLU A 302 7.09 6.18 -29.10
N ALA A 303 6.38 5.23 -29.74
CA ALA A 303 5.23 5.53 -30.58
C ALA A 303 4.09 6.16 -29.76
N ILE A 304 3.82 5.63 -28.55
CA ILE A 304 2.77 6.14 -27.68
C ILE A 304 3.12 7.50 -27.09
N VAL A 305 4.37 7.70 -26.65
CA VAL A 305 4.84 9.00 -26.15
C VAL A 305 4.67 10.08 -27.22
N LYS A 306 4.99 9.76 -28.49
CA LYS A 306 4.92 10.73 -29.59
C LYS A 306 3.50 10.96 -30.11
N GLY A 307 2.69 9.90 -30.21
CA GLY A 307 1.42 9.92 -30.94
C GLY A 307 0.17 9.69 -30.07
N GLY A 308 0.33 9.44 -28.77
CA GLY A 308 -0.76 9.02 -27.91
C GLY A 308 -1.15 7.55 -28.12
N LEU A 309 -2.30 7.16 -27.56
CA LEU A 309 -2.84 5.82 -27.77
C LEU A 309 -3.63 5.76 -29.07
N GLU A 310 -3.28 4.79 -29.93
CA GLU A 310 -3.96 4.56 -31.20
C GLU A 310 -5.37 3.99 -30.96
N THR A 311 -6.40 4.74 -31.37
CA THR A 311 -7.81 4.34 -31.21
C THR A 311 -8.42 3.79 -32.49
N SER A 312 -7.74 3.86 -33.64
CA SER A 312 -8.32 3.37 -34.89
C SER A 312 -8.50 1.85 -34.91
N CYS A 313 -9.64 1.41 -35.44
CA CYS A 313 -9.96 -0.01 -35.63
C CYS A 313 -9.02 -0.73 -36.61
N ALA A 314 -8.22 0.01 -37.38
CA ALA A 314 -7.24 -0.55 -38.31
C ALA A 314 -6.08 -1.24 -37.58
N SER A 315 -5.75 -0.78 -36.36
CA SER A 315 -4.65 -1.32 -35.56
C SER A 315 -5.10 -2.45 -34.61
N CYS A 316 -6.39 -2.52 -34.29
CA CYS A 316 -6.96 -3.45 -33.34
C CYS A 316 -8.06 -4.30 -33.99
N SER A 317 -7.76 -5.57 -34.26
CA SER A 317 -8.73 -6.52 -34.84
C SER A 317 -9.51 -7.32 -33.79
N ARG A 318 -9.14 -7.19 -32.51
CA ARG A 318 -9.73 -7.95 -31.41
C ARG A 318 -9.81 -7.13 -30.14
N GLY A 319 -10.96 -7.19 -29.49
CA GLY A 319 -11.15 -6.54 -28.20
C GLY A 319 -12.42 -6.99 -27.54
N LEU A 320 -12.37 -7.23 -26.23
CA LEU A 320 -13.51 -7.77 -25.47
C LEU A 320 -14.70 -6.80 -25.43
N TYR A 321 -14.43 -5.49 -25.49
CA TYR A 321 -15.43 -4.44 -25.30
C TYR A 321 -15.57 -3.52 -26.52
N GLY A 322 -14.70 -3.65 -27.51
CA GLY A 322 -14.74 -2.92 -28.76
C GLY A 322 -13.38 -2.90 -29.46
N LEU A 323 -13.32 -2.28 -30.62
CA LEU A 323 -12.05 -2.00 -31.30
C LEU A 323 -11.62 -0.57 -30.98
N GLY A 324 -10.49 -0.42 -30.31
CA GLY A 324 -10.00 0.88 -29.84
C GLY A 324 -8.85 0.77 -28.84
N ALA A 325 -8.53 1.89 -28.19
CA ALA A 325 -7.50 1.94 -27.15
C ALA A 325 -8.10 1.56 -25.78
N TYR A 326 -7.45 0.65 -25.08
CA TYR A 326 -7.91 0.17 -23.78
C TYR A 326 -7.16 0.84 -22.64
N VAL A 327 -7.89 1.34 -21.65
CA VAL A 327 -7.31 1.76 -20.37
C VAL A 327 -8.03 1.04 -19.24
N ALA A 328 -7.30 0.72 -18.17
CA ALA A 328 -7.86 0.13 -16.97
C ALA A 328 -7.95 1.18 -15.86
N MET A 329 -9.02 1.14 -15.06
CA MET A 329 -9.16 2.01 -13.89
C MET A 329 -8.08 1.73 -12.85
N HIS A 330 -7.54 0.52 -12.80
CA HIS A 330 -6.64 0.05 -11.75
C HIS A 330 -5.33 -0.47 -12.36
N ALA A 331 -4.20 -0.08 -11.79
CA ALA A 331 -2.88 -0.51 -12.25
C ALA A 331 -2.73 -2.03 -12.21
N GLY A 332 -3.28 -2.70 -11.20
CA GLY A 332 -3.25 -4.15 -11.08
C GLY A 332 -3.99 -4.89 -12.20
N LEU A 333 -5.03 -4.29 -12.76
CA LEU A 333 -5.74 -4.84 -13.91
C LEU A 333 -4.92 -4.63 -15.19
N SER A 334 -4.38 -3.43 -15.37
CA SER A 334 -3.48 -3.09 -16.48
C SER A 334 -2.24 -3.99 -16.51
N HIS A 335 -1.65 -4.29 -15.33
CA HIS A 335 -0.48 -5.14 -15.18
C HIS A 335 -0.64 -6.52 -15.83
N ARG A 336 -1.86 -7.08 -15.85
CA ARG A 336 -2.14 -8.40 -16.46
C ARG A 336 -1.79 -8.45 -17.95
N TYR A 337 -1.76 -7.30 -18.61
CA TYR A 337 -1.42 -7.14 -20.02
C TYR A 337 0.02 -6.65 -20.23
N SER A 338 0.76 -6.36 -19.16
CA SER A 338 2.14 -5.89 -19.25
C SER A 338 3.08 -7.05 -19.63
N VAL A 339 4.06 -6.74 -20.48
CA VAL A 339 5.14 -7.65 -20.86
C VAL A 339 6.44 -7.13 -20.27
N ALA A 340 7.17 -7.97 -19.55
CA ALA A 340 8.48 -7.60 -19.04
C ALA A 340 9.51 -7.58 -20.18
N SER A 341 10.32 -6.52 -20.22
CA SER A 341 11.53 -6.42 -21.03
C SER A 341 12.60 -7.42 -20.57
N HIS A 342 13.71 -7.52 -21.30
CA HIS A 342 14.80 -8.45 -21.00
C HIS A 342 15.39 -8.28 -19.58
N GLY A 343 15.28 -7.09 -18.98
CA GLY A 343 15.71 -6.80 -17.61
C GLY A 343 14.62 -6.97 -16.54
N GLY A 344 13.47 -7.57 -16.86
CA GLY A 344 12.34 -7.71 -15.94
C GLY A 344 11.51 -6.44 -15.72
N ARG A 345 11.92 -5.31 -16.32
CA ARG A 345 11.21 -4.03 -16.27
C ARG A 345 9.97 -4.04 -17.14
N ARG A 346 8.93 -3.36 -16.68
CA ARG A 346 7.63 -3.21 -17.33
C ARG A 346 7.35 -1.73 -17.56
N ARG A 347 6.46 -1.46 -18.51
CA ARG A 347 6.07 -0.11 -18.94
C ARG A 347 4.56 0.03 -18.80
N MET A 348 4.14 1.06 -18.08
CA MET A 348 2.73 1.40 -17.90
C MET A 348 2.57 2.90 -17.95
N PHE A 349 1.62 3.40 -18.72
CA PHE A 349 1.30 4.82 -18.73
C PHE A 349 0.22 5.15 -17.73
N CYS A 350 0.35 6.30 -17.06
CA CYS A 350 -0.77 7.01 -16.45
C CYS A 350 -1.43 7.86 -17.53
N VAL A 351 -2.72 7.62 -17.77
CA VAL A 351 -3.50 8.23 -18.84
C VAL A 351 -4.65 9.01 -18.23
N LEU A 352 -4.72 10.30 -18.50
CA LEU A 352 -5.94 11.07 -18.24
C LEU A 352 -6.94 10.71 -19.33
N ALA A 353 -8.11 10.25 -18.90
CA ALA A 353 -9.17 9.85 -19.81
C ALA A 353 -10.42 10.68 -19.54
N ASP A 354 -10.96 11.28 -20.59
CA ASP A 354 -12.26 11.93 -20.59
C ASP A 354 -13.33 10.86 -20.88
N THR A 355 -14.10 10.46 -19.88
CA THR A 355 -15.05 9.36 -20.05
C THR A 355 -16.16 9.66 -21.05
N GLY A 356 -16.55 10.93 -21.18
CA GLY A 356 -17.69 11.34 -22.00
C GLY A 356 -18.96 10.49 -21.74
N LYS A 357 -19.72 10.27 -22.81
CA LYS A 357 -20.81 9.29 -22.82
C LYS A 357 -20.27 7.90 -23.06
N VAL A 358 -20.58 6.98 -22.15
CA VAL A 358 -20.16 5.58 -22.25
C VAL A 358 -21.30 4.64 -22.64
N ALA A 359 -20.98 3.55 -23.33
CA ALA A 359 -21.90 2.46 -23.65
C ALA A 359 -21.33 1.10 -23.20
N LYS A 360 -22.19 0.09 -23.00
CA LYS A 360 -21.72 -1.27 -22.69
C LYS A 360 -21.00 -1.84 -23.92
N GLY A 361 -19.76 -2.28 -23.72
CA GLY A 361 -18.93 -2.83 -24.77
C GLY A 361 -19.42 -4.19 -25.28
N GLY A 362 -18.92 -4.55 -26.46
CA GLY A 362 -19.21 -5.82 -27.10
C GLY A 362 -18.00 -6.32 -27.88
N ARG A 363 -17.75 -7.63 -27.78
CA ARG A 363 -16.57 -8.27 -28.35
C ARG A 363 -16.48 -8.04 -29.86
N ASP A 364 -15.31 -7.55 -30.30
CA ASP A 364 -14.91 -7.35 -31.69
C ASP A 364 -15.89 -6.46 -32.50
N LYS A 365 -16.64 -5.59 -31.80
CA LYS A 365 -17.56 -4.64 -32.42
C LYS A 365 -16.92 -3.26 -32.53
N ALA A 366 -17.17 -2.58 -33.64
CA ALA A 366 -16.94 -1.14 -33.74
C ALA A 366 -18.08 -0.41 -33.02
N HIS A 367 -17.74 0.62 -32.26
CA HIS A 367 -18.69 1.46 -31.54
C HIS A 367 -18.44 2.92 -31.89
N MET A 368 -19.48 3.76 -31.79
CA MET A 368 -19.37 5.20 -32.05
C MET A 368 -18.92 6.01 -30.83
N HIS A 369 -18.93 5.40 -29.65
CA HIS A 369 -18.62 6.04 -28.38
C HIS A 369 -17.67 5.17 -27.57
N THR A 370 -17.07 5.76 -26.53
CA THR A 370 -16.33 5.02 -25.51
C THR A 370 -17.19 3.89 -24.95
N THR A 371 -16.60 2.71 -24.85
CA THR A 371 -17.27 1.53 -24.31
C THR A 371 -16.64 1.09 -23.01
N VAL A 372 -17.46 0.48 -22.16
CA VAL A 372 -17.03 -0.02 -20.85
C VAL A 372 -17.38 -1.48 -20.69
N ASP A 373 -16.60 -2.16 -19.85
CA ASP A 373 -16.89 -3.53 -19.45
C ASP A 373 -18.14 -3.63 -18.57
N ASP A 374 -18.42 -2.63 -17.72
CA ASP A 374 -19.65 -2.49 -16.94
C ASP A 374 -20.15 -1.04 -16.84
N LEU A 375 -21.47 -0.84 -16.93
CA LEU A 375 -22.07 0.51 -16.93
C LEU A 375 -22.18 1.12 -15.53
N LEU A 376 -22.27 0.29 -14.49
CA LEU A 376 -22.39 0.74 -13.12
C LEU A 376 -21.03 0.88 -12.46
N ASN A 377 -20.09 0.00 -12.79
CA ASN A 377 -18.76 -0.02 -12.22
C ASN A 377 -17.71 -0.40 -13.28
N PRO A 378 -17.39 0.53 -14.21
CA PRO A 378 -16.44 0.24 -15.28
C PRO A 378 -15.05 -0.02 -14.70
N GLU A 379 -14.41 -1.15 -15.01
CA GLU A 379 -13.00 -1.39 -14.67
C GLU A 379 -12.09 -1.17 -15.87
N GLN A 380 -12.64 -1.27 -17.07
CA GLN A 380 -11.94 -1.08 -18.34
C GLN A 380 -12.77 -0.25 -19.28
N CYS A 381 -12.13 0.73 -19.91
CA CYS A 381 -12.71 1.52 -20.98
C CYS A 381 -11.99 1.23 -22.29
N CYS A 382 -12.74 1.16 -23.39
CA CYS A 382 -12.25 1.08 -24.75
C CYS A 382 -12.69 2.35 -25.50
N PHE A 383 -11.70 3.19 -25.82
CA PHE A 383 -11.86 4.48 -26.47
C PHE A 383 -11.69 4.37 -27.98
N VAL A 384 -12.57 5.05 -28.71
CA VAL A 384 -12.54 5.14 -30.18
C VAL A 384 -12.11 6.52 -30.68
N GLU A 385 -12.20 7.54 -29.82
CA GLU A 385 -11.75 8.91 -30.08
C GLU A 385 -10.40 9.16 -29.39
N HIS A 386 -9.38 9.57 -30.15
CA HIS A 386 -8.01 9.75 -29.65
C HIS A 386 -7.85 10.98 -28.75
N ASP A 387 -8.62 12.04 -29.02
CA ASP A 387 -8.66 13.29 -28.27
C ASP A 387 -9.27 13.15 -26.86
N ARG A 388 -9.88 12.00 -26.52
CA ARG A 388 -10.33 11.70 -25.16
C ARG A 388 -9.26 11.11 -24.25
N LEU A 389 -8.05 10.87 -24.77
CA LEU A 389 -6.97 10.23 -24.05
C LEU A 389 -5.71 11.09 -24.07
N PHE A 390 -5.19 11.41 -22.89
CA PHE A 390 -3.93 12.10 -22.74
C PHE A 390 -2.94 11.28 -21.93
N VAL A 391 -1.86 10.84 -22.58
CA VAL A 391 -0.76 10.11 -21.94
C VAL A 391 0.11 11.11 -21.18
N SER A 392 0.02 11.09 -19.85
CA SER A 392 0.68 12.08 -19.00
C SER A 392 2.07 11.64 -18.53
N HIS A 393 2.16 10.41 -18.02
CA HIS A 393 3.36 9.88 -17.36
C HIS A 393 3.62 8.43 -17.77
N LEU A 394 4.90 8.06 -17.81
CA LEU A 394 5.38 6.69 -18.00
C LEU A 394 5.92 6.16 -16.67
N ILE A 395 5.33 5.08 -16.20
CA ILE A 395 5.75 4.34 -15.02
C ILE A 395 6.65 3.19 -15.47
N THR A 396 7.90 3.21 -15.01
CA THR A 396 8.81 2.07 -15.09
C THR A 396 8.83 1.35 -13.76
N TYR A 397 8.57 0.05 -13.78
CA TYR A 397 8.55 -0.76 -12.56
C TYR A 397 8.96 -2.20 -12.83
N HIS A 398 9.24 -2.96 -11.77
CA HIS A 398 9.50 -4.39 -11.85
C HIS A 398 8.90 -5.15 -10.66
N VAL A 399 8.69 -6.46 -10.85
CA VAL A 399 8.24 -7.37 -9.79
C VAL A 399 9.47 -7.97 -9.11
N LYS A 400 9.51 -7.95 -7.78
CA LYS A 400 10.61 -8.47 -6.96
C LYS A 400 10.65 -9.99 -7.01
N GLY A 401 11.87 -10.53 -7.09
CA GLY A 401 12.13 -11.96 -6.95
C GLY A 401 11.47 -12.83 -8.04
N PRO A 402 11.33 -14.15 -7.79
CA PRO A 402 10.83 -15.11 -8.79
C PRO A 402 9.31 -15.04 -9.01
N GLY A 403 8.59 -14.12 -8.36
CA GLY A 403 7.14 -13.97 -8.50
C GLY A 403 6.30 -15.07 -7.86
N ILE A 404 6.88 -15.91 -6.98
CA ILE A 404 6.13 -16.94 -6.25
C ILE A 404 5.14 -16.25 -5.31
N GLY A 405 3.84 -16.43 -5.56
CA GLY A 405 2.76 -15.79 -4.78
C GLY A 405 2.30 -14.43 -5.30
N PHE A 406 3.05 -13.80 -6.22
CA PHE A 406 2.69 -12.50 -6.79
C PHE A 406 1.30 -12.51 -7.44
N SER A 407 0.94 -13.56 -8.18
CA SER A 407 -0.39 -13.67 -8.78
C SER A 407 -1.53 -13.71 -7.77
N SER A 408 -1.30 -14.28 -6.58
CA SER A 408 -2.29 -14.27 -5.48
C SER A 408 -2.38 -12.88 -4.87
N ALA A 409 -1.23 -12.29 -4.51
CA ALA A 409 -1.15 -10.96 -3.93
C ALA A 409 -1.76 -9.88 -4.85
N LEU A 410 -1.51 -9.99 -6.16
CA LEU A 410 -2.10 -9.12 -7.18
C LEU A 410 -3.61 -9.28 -7.27
N ARG A 411 -4.13 -10.52 -7.23
CA ARG A 411 -5.57 -10.76 -7.25
C ARG A 411 -6.23 -10.10 -6.03
N GLU A 412 -5.68 -10.33 -4.85
CA GLU A 412 -6.17 -9.72 -3.61
C GLU A 412 -6.10 -8.19 -3.67
N ALA A 413 -5.02 -7.61 -4.21
CA ALA A 413 -4.89 -6.16 -4.36
C ALA A 413 -5.97 -5.57 -5.29
N VAL A 414 -6.20 -6.19 -6.44
CA VAL A 414 -7.27 -5.76 -7.37
C VAL A 414 -8.65 -5.91 -6.74
N GLU A 415 -8.92 -7.01 -6.02
CA GLU A 415 -10.21 -7.22 -5.32
C GLU A 415 -10.43 -6.20 -4.20
N ARG A 416 -9.39 -5.81 -3.46
CA ARG A 416 -9.47 -4.74 -2.46
C ARG A 416 -9.83 -3.40 -3.09
N ALA A 417 -9.13 -3.02 -4.16
CA ALA A 417 -9.41 -1.79 -4.90
C ALA A 417 -10.81 -1.81 -5.56
N ALA A 418 -11.32 -3.00 -5.90
CA ALA A 418 -12.71 -3.18 -6.33
C ALA A 418 -13.73 -3.02 -5.20
N SER A 419 -13.39 -3.44 -3.99
CA SER A 419 -14.31 -3.45 -2.84
C SER A 419 -14.44 -2.09 -2.15
N GLN A 420 -13.39 -1.26 -2.17
CA GLN A 420 -13.44 0.13 -1.67
C GLN A 420 -14.51 0.98 -2.39
N ARG A 421 -15.00 0.51 -3.54
CA ARG A 421 -16.03 1.15 -4.38
C ARG A 421 -17.45 1.00 -3.85
N GLN A 422 -17.74 0.02 -2.98
CA GLN A 422 -19.11 -0.21 -2.46
C GLN A 422 -19.51 0.75 -1.32
N ILE A 423 -18.56 1.49 -0.75
CA ILE A 423 -18.83 2.36 0.41
C ILE A 423 -19.43 3.71 -0.03
N TYR A 424 -19.12 4.16 -1.24
CA TYR A 424 -19.61 5.44 -1.80
C TYR A 424 -20.96 5.29 -2.51
N GLY A 425 -21.89 4.58 -1.88
CA GLY A 425 -23.19 4.21 -2.46
C GLY A 425 -23.87 5.32 -3.26
N VAL A 426 -23.78 5.22 -4.58
CA VAL A 426 -24.76 5.83 -5.49
C VAL A 426 -26.07 5.10 -5.22
N ARG A 427 -26.97 5.78 -4.50
CA ARG A 427 -28.40 5.43 -4.47
C ARG A 427 -29.10 6.02 -5.68
#